data_AF-A0A4V1P124-F1
#
_entry.id   AF-A0A4V1P124-F1
#
_cell.length_a   1.000
_cell.length_b   1.000
_cell.length_c   1.000
_cell.angle_alpha   90.00
_cell.angle_beta   90.00
_cell.angle_gamma   90.00
#
_symmetry.space_group_name_H-M   'P 1'
#
loop_
_entity.id
_entity.type
_entity.pdbx_description
1 polymer ?
#
loop_
_entity_poly.entity_id
_entity_poly.type
_entity_poly.pdbx_seq_one_letter_code
_entity_poly.pdbx_strand_id
1 'polypeptide(L)'
;MGRKGSRYSVEEKLYYIGLVKGGMSPNAIREEYGVHPSHVVQWIERYDAGGVDALAKRREQRRYSEEFMLKVVQAYLTGGTSYPQLAR
;
A
#
# COMPACT_ATOMS: atom_id res chain seq x y z
N MET A 1 11.04 -4.65 -13.88
CA MET A 1 10.58 -5.56 -12.81
C MET A 1 9.56 -4.85 -11.94
N GLY A 2 8.31 -5.31 -11.92
CA GLY A 2 7.25 -4.72 -11.08
C GLY A 2 7.48 -5.03 -9.61
N ARG A 3 7.30 -4.03 -8.72
CA ARG A 3 7.32 -4.26 -7.28
C ARG A 3 6.21 -5.28 -6.94
N LYS A 4 6.60 -6.49 -6.51
CA LYS A 4 5.68 -7.49 -5.96
C LYS A 4 4.85 -6.82 -4.88
N GLY A 5 3.55 -7.08 -4.87
CA GLY A 5 2.66 -6.57 -3.83
C GLY A 5 3.12 -7.00 -2.43
N SER A 6 2.55 -6.37 -1.38
CA SER A 6 2.55 -6.91 0.00
C SER A 6 2.59 -8.42 -0.01
N ARG A 7 3.58 -8.99 0.69
CA ARG A 7 3.80 -10.44 0.84
C ARG A 7 2.55 -11.16 1.37
N TYR A 8 1.66 -10.44 2.06
CA TYR A 8 0.45 -10.95 2.68
C TYR A 8 -0.82 -10.35 2.06
N SER A 9 -1.81 -11.21 1.78
CA SER A 9 -3.18 -10.89 1.36
C SER A 9 -3.97 -10.26 2.51
N VAL A 10 -5.17 -9.72 2.23
CA VAL A 10 -6.03 -9.18 3.28
C VAL A 10 -6.55 -10.29 4.19
N GLU A 11 -6.91 -11.44 3.62
CA GLU A 11 -7.36 -12.63 4.36
C GLU A 11 -6.27 -13.13 5.32
N GLU A 12 -5.03 -13.23 4.85
CA GLU A 12 -3.89 -13.63 5.69
C GLU A 12 -3.69 -12.66 6.86
N LYS A 13 -3.78 -11.34 6.61
CA LYS A 13 -3.68 -10.35 7.68
C LYS A 13 -4.79 -10.51 8.72
N LEU A 14 -6.03 -10.71 8.27
CA LEU A 14 -7.18 -10.91 9.17
C LEU A 14 -7.02 -12.17 10.02
N TYR A 15 -6.49 -13.24 9.42
CA TYR A 15 -6.16 -14.46 10.15
C TYR A 15 -5.17 -14.20 11.29
N TYR A 16 -4.04 -13.53 11.03
CA TYR A 16 -3.06 -13.22 12.07
C TYR A 16 -3.57 -12.22 13.12
N ILE A 17 -4.36 -11.22 12.72
CA ILE A 17 -5.03 -10.31 13.66
C ILE A 17 -5.94 -11.11 14.60
N GLY A 18 -6.72 -12.04 14.05
CA GLY A 18 -7.62 -12.91 14.83
C GLY A 18 -6.87 -13.75 15.86
N LEU A 19 -5.73 -14.33 15.48
CA LEU A 19 -4.88 -15.09 16.40
C LEU A 19 -4.39 -14.24 17.57
N VAL A 20 -3.87 -13.03 17.32
CA VAL A 20 -3.39 -12.15 18.40
C VAL A 20 -4.54 -11.67 19.29
N LYS A 21 -5.66 -11.26 18.70
CA LYS A 21 -6.85 -10.86 19.46
C LYS A 21 -7.46 -12.02 20.26
N GLY A 22 -7.26 -13.26 19.81
CA GLY A 22 -7.59 -14.49 20.53
C GLY A 22 -6.61 -14.87 21.65
N GLY A 23 -5.59 -14.05 21.91
CA GLY A 23 -4.64 -14.25 23.02
C GLY A 23 -3.30 -14.85 22.62
N MET A 24 -3.06 -15.14 21.34
CA MET A 24 -1.74 -15.58 20.88
C MET A 24 -0.74 -14.42 20.95
N SER A 25 0.45 -14.68 21.49
CA SER A 25 1.49 -13.65 21.51
C SER A 25 2.00 -13.35 20.09
N PRO A 26 2.33 -12.09 19.75
CA PRO A 26 2.95 -11.76 18.48
C PRO A 26 4.26 -12.51 18.21
N ASN A 27 5.00 -12.91 19.26
CA ASN A 27 6.21 -13.72 19.13
C ASN A 27 5.92 -15.15 18.68
N ALA A 28 4.83 -15.76 19.18
CA ALA A 28 4.40 -17.08 18.74
C ALA A 28 4.04 -17.09 17.25
N ILE A 29 3.49 -16.00 16.73
CA ILE A 29 3.19 -15.88 15.29
C ILE A 29 4.45 -15.93 14.43
N ARG A 30 5.57 -15.38 14.92
CA ARG A 30 6.85 -15.46 14.22
C ARG A 30 7.37 -16.89 14.17
N GLU A 31 7.26 -17.61 15.28
CA GLU A 31 7.75 -18.99 15.39
C GLU A 31 6.93 -19.95 14.52
N GLU A 32 5.60 -19.81 14.54
CA GLU A 32 4.68 -20.71 13.83
C GLU A 32 4.54 -20.38 12.33
N TYR A 33 4.48 -19.09 11.98
CA TYR A 33 4.14 -18.66 10.62
C TYR A 33 5.24 -17.85 9.93
N GLY A 34 6.36 -17.57 10.62
CA GLY A 34 7.45 -16.76 10.07
C GLY A 34 7.09 -15.29 9.83
N VAL A 35 5.96 -14.82 10.39
CA VAL A 35 5.51 -13.44 10.24
C VAL A 35 6.13 -12.58 11.33
N HIS A 36 6.79 -11.50 10.95
CA HIS A 36 7.43 -10.62 11.92
C HIS A 36 6.38 -9.96 12.86
N PRO A 37 6.58 -9.96 14.18
CA PRO A 37 5.58 -9.47 15.14
C PRO A 37 5.14 -8.03 14.87
N SER A 38 6.07 -7.16 14.45
CA SER A 38 5.78 -5.76 14.14
C SER A 38 4.79 -5.58 12.97
N HIS A 39 4.75 -6.52 12.01
CA HIS A 39 3.77 -6.47 10.93
C HIS A 39 2.36 -6.71 11.47
N VAL A 40 2.21 -7.68 12.37
CA VAL A 40 0.92 -8.01 12.96
C VAL A 40 0.41 -6.87 13.81
N VAL A 41 1.28 -6.25 14.62
CA VAL A 41 0.94 -5.04 15.40
C VAL A 41 0.45 -3.91 14.51
N GLN A 42 1.17 -3.59 13.41
CA GLN A 42 0.73 -2.57 12.46
C GLN A 42 -0.61 -2.92 11.79
N TRP A 43 -0.89 -4.19 11.52
CA TRP A 43 -2.17 -4.59 10.96
C TRP A 43 -3.30 -4.45 11.98
N ILE A 44 -3.06 -4.79 13.25
CA ILE A 44 -4.02 -4.58 14.34
C ILE A 44 -4.35 -3.09 14.47
N GLU A 45 -3.34 -2.21 14.55
CA GLU A 45 -3.56 -0.76 14.66
C GLU A 45 -4.40 -0.21 13.49
N ARG A 46 -4.10 -0.65 12.26
CA ARG A 46 -4.88 -0.22 11.08
C ARG A 46 -6.30 -0.76 11.11
N TYR A 47 -6.45 -2.03 11.49
CA TYR A 47 -7.76 -2.66 11.59
C TYR A 47 -8.61 -1.99 12.68
N ASP A 48 -8.03 -1.61 13.81
CA ASP A 48 -8.73 -0.90 14.87
C ASP A 48 -9.10 0.54 14.45
N ALA A 49 -8.27 1.18 13.63
CA ALA A 49 -8.52 2.54 13.13
C ALA A 49 -9.58 2.62 12.01
N GLY A 50 -9.71 1.59 11.16
CA GLY A 50 -10.55 1.67 9.96
C GLY A 50 -11.01 0.34 9.38
N GLY A 51 -11.04 -0.72 10.20
CA GLY A 51 -11.55 -2.03 9.83
C GLY A 51 -10.77 -2.70 8.69
N VAL A 52 -11.47 -3.54 7.92
CA VAL A 52 -10.89 -4.30 6.81
C VAL A 52 -10.39 -3.37 5.70
N ASP A 53 -11.10 -2.27 5.44
CA ASP A 53 -10.73 -1.30 4.41
C ASP A 53 -9.37 -0.65 4.67
N ALA A 54 -9.01 -0.42 5.94
CA ALA A 54 -7.70 0.09 6.34
C ALA A 54 -6.55 -0.94 6.17
N LEU A 55 -6.86 -2.23 6.00
CA LEU A 55 -5.87 -3.27 5.67
C LEU A 55 -5.58 -3.37 4.18
N ALA A 56 -6.48 -2.82 3.35
CA ALA A 56 -6.29 -2.74 1.91
C ALA A 56 -5.10 -1.83 1.58
N LYS A 57 -4.42 -2.12 0.47
CA LYS A 57 -3.35 -1.23 -0.01
C LYS A 57 -4.01 0.08 -0.43
N ARG A 58 -3.69 1.17 0.27
CA ARG A 58 -3.83 2.52 -0.29
C ARG A 58 -2.81 2.69 -1.42
N ARG A 59 -3.06 2.07 -2.57
CA ARG A 59 -2.54 2.61 -3.83
C ARG A 59 -3.53 3.69 -4.22
N GLU A 60 -3.31 4.90 -3.71
CA GLU A 60 -3.57 6.04 -4.58
C GLU A 60 -2.60 5.85 -5.75
N GLN A 61 -3.09 5.23 -6.83
CA GLN A 61 -2.53 5.55 -8.13
C GLN A 61 -2.64 7.07 -8.20
N ARG A 62 -1.51 7.78 -8.34
CA ARG A 62 -1.54 9.16 -8.81
C ARG A 62 -2.15 9.09 -10.21
N ARG A 63 -3.49 9.05 -10.30
CA ARG A 63 -4.23 9.18 -11.54
C ARG A 63 -4.14 10.65 -11.85
N TYR A 64 -3.18 11.01 -12.68
CA TYR A 64 -3.21 12.29 -13.34
C TYR A 64 -4.56 12.40 -14.06
N SER A 65 -5.23 13.54 -13.95
CA SER A 65 -6.44 13.77 -14.74
C SER A 65 -6.09 13.73 -16.22
N GLU A 66 -7.06 13.34 -17.04
CA GLU A 66 -6.92 13.34 -18.50
C GLU A 66 -6.50 14.74 -19.00
N GLU A 67 -7.11 15.78 -18.43
CA GLU A 67 -6.77 17.18 -18.69
C GLU A 67 -5.30 17.50 -18.36
N PHE A 68 -4.78 17.00 -17.23
CA PHE A 68 -3.37 17.20 -16.87
C PHE A 68 -2.45 16.49 -17.86
N MET A 69 -2.76 15.24 -18.24
CA MET A 69 -1.97 14.50 -19.22
C MET A 69 -1.98 15.19 -20.59
N LEU A 70 -3.15 15.65 -21.05
CA LEU A 70 -3.28 16.41 -22.29
C LEU A 70 -2.48 17.71 -22.25
N LYS A 71 -2.54 18.46 -21.15
CA LYS A 71 -1.78 19.70 -20.98
C LYS A 71 -0.27 19.48 -21.10
N VAL A 72 0.24 18.42 -20.46
CA VAL A 72 1.68 18.07 -20.52
C VAL A 72 2.09 17.67 -21.95
N VAL A 73 1.29 16.86 -22.63
CA VAL A 73 1.56 16.45 -24.02
C VAL A 73 1.55 17.64 -24.97
N GLN A 74 0.57 18.54 -24.84
CA GLN A 74 0.47 19.76 -25.66
C GLN A 74 1.65 20.71 -25.44
N ALA A 75 2.10 20.89 -24.19
CA ALA A 75 3.26 21.73 -23.86
C ALA A 75 4.59 21.19 -24.42
N TYR A 76 4.69 19.87 -24.60
CA TYR A 76 5.84 19.23 -25.23
C TYR A 76 5.79 19.37 -26.77
N LEU A 77 4.63 19.13 -27.38
CA LEU A 77 4.46 19.16 -28.83
C LEU A 77 4.54 20.56 -29.45
N THR A 78 4.12 21.60 -28.72
CA THR A 78 4.16 22.99 -29.19
C THR A 78 5.56 23.62 -29.12
N GLY A 79 6.59 22.87 -28.70
CA GLY A 79 7.98 23.34 -28.62
C GLY A 79 8.23 24.41 -27.56
N GLY A 80 7.22 24.74 -26.73
CA GLY A 80 7.31 25.78 -25.70
C GLY A 80 8.08 25.37 -24.44
N THR A 81 8.39 24.08 -24.27
CA THR A 81 9.09 23.56 -23.09
C THR A 81 9.93 22.32 -23.41
N SER A 82 10.99 22.10 -22.63
CA SER A 82 11.80 20.87 -22.68
C SER A 82 11.40 19.88 -21.57
N TYR A 83 11.69 18.59 -21.72
CA TYR A 83 11.39 17.56 -20.71
C TYR A 83 11.85 17.92 -19.27
N PRO A 84 13.05 18.49 -19.06
CA PRO A 84 13.48 18.93 -17.72
C PRO A 84 12.64 20.06 -17.12
N GLN A 85 12.01 20.91 -17.95
CA GLN A 85 11.10 21.97 -17.49
C GLN A 85 9.71 21.43 -17.13
N LEU A 86 9.24 20.38 -17.82
CA LEU A 86 7.96 19.72 -17.51
C LEU A 86 8.00 18.82 -16.28
N ALA A 87 9.18 18.36 -15.89
CA ALA A 87 9.38 17.40 -14.78
C ALA A 87 9.66 18.06 -13.41
N ARG A 88 9.72 19.40 -13.34
CA ARG A 88 9.87 20.16 -12.08
C ARG A 88 8.53 20.36 -11.39
#